data_AF-A0A1F6RYS7-F1
#
_entry.id   AF-A0A1F6RYS7-F1
#
_cell.length_a   1.000
_cell.length_b   1.000
_cell.length_c   1.000
_cell.angle_alpha   90.00
_cell.angle_beta   90.00
_cell.angle_gamma   90.00
#
_symmetry.space_group_name_H-M   'P 1'
#
loop_
_entity.id
_entity.type
_entity.pdbx_description
1 polymer ?
#
loop_
_entity_poly.entity_id
_entity_poly.type
_entity_poly.pdbx_seq_one_letter_code
_entity_poly.pdbx_strand_id
1 'polypeptide(L)' 'MGKCKQRLRARAKNEKYQLKMTREEALSFVSNELCDDPSSIPARKLITLFGLKAEEMSEAGVTYEVLRSLDGLIS' A
#
# COMPACT_ATOMS: atom_id res chain seq x y z
N MET A 1 13.62 22.12 -27.18
CA MET A 1 12.27 21.64 -26.81
C MET A 1 11.48 22.79 -26.21
N GLY A 2 10.23 23.01 -26.61
CA GLY A 2 9.43 24.15 -26.11
C GLY A 2 9.07 24.03 -24.62
N LYS A 3 8.97 25.18 -23.93
CA LYS A 3 8.67 25.30 -22.49
C LYS A 3 7.42 24.52 -22.07
N CYS A 4 6.41 24.43 -22.92
CA CYS A 4 5.18 23.68 -22.66
C CYS A 4 5.43 22.15 -22.61
N LYS A 5 6.23 21.61 -23.53
CA LYS A 5 6.57 20.18 -23.55
C LYS A 5 7.41 19.77 -22.33
N GLN A 6 8.28 20.65 -21.85
CA GLN A 6 9.08 20.40 -20.64
C GLN A 6 8.19 20.33 -19.38
N ARG A 7 7.23 21.25 -19.24
CA ARG A 7 6.27 21.25 -18.12
C ARG A 7 5.41 19.98 -18.08
N LEU A 8 4.90 19.55 -19.25
CA LEU A 8 4.10 18.34 -19.37
C LEU A 8 4.87 17.07 -18.97
N ARG A 9 6.13 16.95 -19.41
CA ARG A 9 7.00 15.82 -19.02
C ARG A 9 7.34 15.82 -17.53
N ALA A 10 7.60 16.99 -16.93
CA ALA A 10 7.85 17.10 -15.50
C ALA A 10 6.62 16.72 -14.68
N ARG A 11 5.43 17.19 -15.09
CA ARG A 11 4.15 16.81 -14.47
C ARG A 11 3.89 15.31 -14.57
N ALA A 12 4.06 14.71 -15.74
CA ALA A 12 3.86 13.27 -15.92
C ALA A 12 4.83 12.42 -15.08
N LYS A 13 6.09 12.86 -14.93
CA LYS A 13 7.04 12.22 -14.00
C LYS A 13 6.55 12.35 -12.56
N ASN A 14 6.16 13.55 -12.14
CA ASN A 14 5.69 13.77 -10.77
C ASN A 14 4.39 13.00 -10.47
N GLU A 15 3.45 12.94 -11.40
CA GLU A 15 2.20 12.15 -11.27
C GLU A 15 2.49 10.64 -11.19
N LYS A 16 3.54 10.15 -11.85
CA LYS A 16 3.94 8.73 -11.80
C LYS A 16 4.60 8.35 -10.47
N TYR A 17 5.28 9.28 -9.80
CA TYR A 17 6.04 9.03 -8.57
C TYR A 17 5.38 9.57 -7.30
N GLN A 18 4.30 10.34 -7.42
CA GLN A 18 3.46 10.67 -6.28
C GLN A 18 2.66 9.42 -5.92
N LEU A 19 3.07 8.73 -4.85
CA LEU A 19 2.11 7.96 -4.06
C LEU A 19 1.03 8.94 -3.63
N LYS A 20 -0.10 8.92 -4.33
CA LYS A 20 -1.31 9.67 -3.94
C LYS A 20 -1.97 9.10 -2.70
N MET A 21 -1.45 7.99 -2.19
CA MET A 21 -1.98 7.28 -1.05
C MET A 21 -1.14 7.60 0.19
N THR A 22 -1.81 8.04 1.26
CA THR A 22 -1.19 8.24 2.57
C THR A 22 -1.00 6.91 3.30
N ARG A 23 -0.22 6.91 4.39
CA ARG A 23 -0.05 5.69 5.22
C ARG A 23 -1.38 5.23 5.84
N GLU A 24 -2.20 6.17 6.29
CA GLU A 24 -3.51 5.88 6.89
C GLU A 24 -4.47 5.27 5.86
N GLU A 25 -4.49 5.82 4.65
CA GLU A 25 -5.26 5.25 3.53
C GLU A 25 -4.75 3.86 3.16
N ALA A 26 -3.42 3.65 3.18
CA ALA A 26 -2.82 2.34 2.95
C ALA A 26 -3.27 1.32 3.98
N LEU A 27 -3.25 1.70 5.26
CA LEU A 27 -3.65 0.86 6.39
C LEU A 27 -5.11 0.45 6.26
N SER A 28 -6.00 1.42 6.00
CA SER A 28 -7.43 1.20 5.83
C SER A 28 -7.74 0.33 4.61
N PHE A 29 -7.05 0.56 3.49
CA PHE A 29 -7.21 -0.28 2.31
C PHE A 29 -6.76 -1.72 2.60
N VAL A 30 -5.59 -1.89 3.21
CA VAL A 30 -5.06 -3.22 3.55
C VAL A 30 -5.95 -3.95 4.53
N SER A 31 -6.47 -3.29 5.57
CA SER A 31 -7.34 -3.93 6.56
C SER A 31 -8.65 -4.44 5.95
N ASN A 32 -9.27 -3.63 5.08
CA ASN A 32 -10.49 -4.03 4.39
C ASN A 32 -10.23 -5.19 3.42
N GLU A 33 -9.19 -5.07 2.61
CA GLU A 33 -8.88 -6.05 1.58
C GLU A 33 -8.47 -7.41 2.15
N LEU A 34 -7.77 -7.41 3.30
CA LEU A 34 -7.37 -8.64 4.00
C LEU A 34 -8.54 -9.32 4.73
N CYS A 35 -9.57 -8.57 5.13
CA CYS A 35 -10.79 -9.13 5.67
C CYS A 35 -11.58 -9.90 4.60
N ASP A 36 -11.57 -9.40 3.37
CA ASP A 36 -12.29 -10.02 2.24
C ASP A 36 -11.47 -11.16 1.59
N ASP A 37 -10.18 -10.92 1.30
CA ASP A 37 -9.25 -11.91 0.75
C ASP A 37 -7.88 -11.86 1.47
N PRO A 38 -7.62 -12.80 2.40
CA PRO A 38 -6.34 -12.92 3.10
C PRO A 38 -5.12 -13.13 2.19
N SER A 39 -5.34 -13.55 0.94
CA SER A 39 -4.29 -13.78 -0.06
C SER A 39 -4.11 -12.61 -1.04
N SER A 40 -4.78 -11.48 -0.81
CA SER A 40 -4.73 -10.32 -1.70
C SER A 40 -3.31 -9.83 -1.99
N ILE A 41 -2.87 -10.01 -3.24
CA ILE A 41 -1.59 -9.52 -3.77
C ILE A 41 -1.45 -7.98 -3.64
N PRO A 42 -2.47 -7.15 -3.96
CA PRO A 42 -2.34 -5.70 -3.80
C PRO A 42 -2.16 -5.29 -2.34
N ALA A 43 -2.87 -5.92 -1.39
CA ALA A 43 -2.70 -5.65 0.03
C ALA A 43 -1.26 -5.96 0.49
N ARG A 44 -0.71 -7.12 0.09
CA ARG A 44 0.68 -7.52 0.38
C ARG A 44 1.70 -6.53 -0.17
N LYS A 45 1.53 -6.08 -1.41
CA LYS A 45 2.41 -5.05 -2.01
C LYS A 45 2.38 -3.77 -1.21
N LEU A 46 1.21 -3.34 -0.73
CA LEU A 46 1.08 -2.13 0.07
C LEU A 46 1.72 -2.29 1.46
N ILE A 47 1.58 -3.45 2.10
CA ILE A 47 2.28 -3.77 3.35
C ILE A 47 3.80 -3.61 3.17
N THR A 48 4.37 -4.19 2.11
CA THR A 48 5.81 -4.08 1.82
C THR A 48 6.23 -2.65 1.45
N LEU A 49 5.45 -1.96 0.60
CA LEU A 49 5.76 -0.61 0.13
C LEU A 49 5.74 0.42 1.28
N PHE A 50 4.76 0.32 2.18
CA PHE A 50 4.64 1.22 3.32
C PHE A 50 5.41 0.72 4.55
N GLY A 51 5.87 -0.54 4.57
CA GLY A 51 6.45 -1.14 5.77
C GLY A 51 5.47 -1.11 6.94
N LEU A 52 4.24 -1.56 6.70
CA LEU A 52 3.21 -1.63 7.74
C LEU A 52 3.57 -2.73 8.74
N LYS A 53 3.51 -2.42 10.03
CA LYS A 53 3.78 -3.39 11.09
C LYS A 53 2.54 -4.20 11.42
N ALA A 54 2.75 -5.41 11.92
CA ALA A 54 1.67 -6.27 12.43
C ALA A 54 0.87 -5.59 13.56
N GLU A 55 1.54 -4.79 14.39
CA GLU A 55 0.93 -3.98 15.46
C GLU A 55 -0.11 -3.01 14.90
N GLU A 56 0.28 -2.19 13.90
CA GLU A 56 -0.60 -1.20 13.26
C GLU A 56 -1.80 -1.88 12.57
N MET A 57 -1.58 -3.03 11.95
CA MET A 57 -2.65 -3.79 11.28
C MET A 57 -3.60 -4.45 12.29
N SER A 58 -3.08 -4.90 13.43
CA SER A 58 -3.91 -5.43 14.52
C SER A 58 -4.77 -4.33 15.15
N GLU A 59 -4.23 -3.12 15.32
CA GLU A 59 -5.00 -1.95 15.76
C GLU A 59 -6.08 -1.55 14.75
N ALA A 60 -5.81 -1.76 13.45
CA ALA A 60 -6.78 -1.56 12.38
C ALA A 60 -7.87 -2.64 12.28
N GLY A 61 -7.81 -3.69 13.11
CA GLY A 61 -8.85 -4.73 13.19
C GLY A 61 -8.59 -5.99 12.35
N VAL A 62 -7.39 -6.17 11.80
CA VAL A 62 -7.04 -7.41 11.10
C VAL A 62 -6.91 -8.56 12.10
N THR A 63 -7.50 -9.72 11.78
CA THR A 63 -7.48 -10.89 12.67
C THR A 63 -6.08 -11.48 12.77
N TYR A 64 -5.77 -12.03 13.95
CA TYR A 64 -4.46 -12.64 14.22
C TYR A 64 -4.11 -13.77 13.25
N GLU A 65 -5.10 -14.55 12.81
CA GLU A 65 -4.90 -15.65 11.85
C GLU A 65 -4.41 -15.16 10.49
N VAL A 66 -4.96 -14.04 10.02
CA VAL A 66 -4.54 -13.40 8.77
C VAL A 66 -3.14 -12.80 8.91
N LEU A 67 -2.87 -12.12 10.03
CA LEU A 67 -1.53 -11.58 10.32
C LEU A 67 -0.46 -12.69 10.36
N ARG A 68 -0.76 -13.81 10.99
CA ARG A 68 0.16 -14.96 11.08
C ARG A 68 0.36 -15.62 9.72
N SER A 69 -0.66 -15.62 8.86
CA SER A 69 -0.56 -16.11 7.49
C SER A 69 0.33 -15.22 6.63
N LEU A 70 0.41 -13.92 6.92
CA LEU A 70 1.31 -12.98 6.23
C LEU A 70 2.78 -13.20 6.58
N ASP A 71 3.07 -13.55 7.84
CA ASP A 71 4.43 -13.76 8.36
C ASP A 71 5.19 -14.90 7.62
N GLY A 72 4.45 -15.90 7.11
CA GLY A 72 5.01 -16.98 6.28
C GLY A 72 5.24 -16.64 4.81
N LEU A 73 4.72 -15.49 4.34
CA LEU A 73 4.71 -15.09 2.93
C LEU A 73 5.52 -13.82 2.64
N ILE A 74 5.84 -13.03 3.66
CA ILE A 74 6.72 -11.86 3.58
C ILE A 74 8.12 -12.33 4.04
N SER A 75 8.84 -13.02 3.16
CA SER A 75 10.24 -13.42 3.32
C SER A 75 11.08 -12.83 2.18
#